data_AF-A0A522U8L8-F1
#
_entry.id   AF-A0A522U8L8-F1
#
_cell.length_a   1.000
_cell.length_b   1.000
_cell.length_c   1.000
_cell.angle_alpha   90.00
_cell.angle_beta   90.00
_cell.angle_gamma   90.00
#
_symmetry.space_group_name_H-M   'P 1'
#
loop_
_entity.id
_entity.type
_entity.pdbx_description
1 polymer ?
#
loop_
_entity_poly.entity_id
_entity_poly.type
_entity_poly.pdbx_seq_one_letter_code
_entity_poly.pdbx_strand_id
1 'polypeptide(L)'
;MGTRWSPCSWRRARAWRINLSVSRPKSKTAVYPGSFDPFTNGHLDVVDRAIGIFDKLIVAVAANPDKRQPLFSVEERMELVGAALKGRERVEVASFTGLTVEFARSRGATTLVKGLRAYSDFDAELQQALMNRKLAPDIHTVFLMSSFAHIYVSSSILKDIASYGGNVSDLVPPAVARALKEKYR
;
A
#
# COMPACT_ATOMS: atom_id res chain seq x y z
N MET A 1 82.61 5.75 -12.56
CA MET A 1 81.21 5.63 -13.02
C MET A 1 80.33 5.41 -11.80
N GLY A 2 79.76 6.48 -11.25
CA GLY A 2 78.88 6.43 -10.10
C GLY A 2 77.54 7.04 -10.47
N THR A 3 76.46 6.30 -10.32
CA THR A 3 75.09 6.81 -10.46
C THR A 3 74.43 6.83 -9.08
N ARG A 4 74.42 8.05 -8.53
CA ARG A 4 73.76 8.45 -7.30
C ARG A 4 72.26 8.53 -7.58
N TRP A 5 71.47 7.61 -7.02
CA TRP A 5 70.02 7.69 -7.08
C TRP A 5 69.51 8.72 -6.06
N SER A 6 68.82 9.75 -6.55
CA SER A 6 68.14 10.74 -5.72
C SER A 6 66.80 10.18 -5.20
N PRO A 7 66.44 10.34 -3.92
CA PRO A 7 65.11 9.97 -3.46
C PRO A 7 64.10 11.03 -3.94
N CYS A 8 63.12 10.58 -4.71
CA CYS A 8 62.01 11.39 -5.18
C CYS A 8 61.19 11.88 -3.96
N SER A 9 61.10 13.19 -3.76
CA SER A 9 60.35 13.80 -2.68
C SER A 9 58.85 13.66 -2.94
N TRP A 10 58.19 12.73 -2.24
CA TRP A 10 56.73 12.65 -2.23
C TRP A 10 56.17 13.85 -1.46
N ARG A 11 55.77 14.89 -2.21
CA ARG A 11 54.98 16.01 -1.69
C ARG A 11 53.64 15.47 -1.18
N ARG A 12 53.28 15.91 0.02
CA ARG A 12 52.03 15.67 0.75
C ARG A 12 50.82 15.64 -0.20
N ALA A 13 50.18 14.48 -0.34
CA ALA A 13 48.84 14.39 -0.91
C ALA A 13 47.89 15.18 0.00
N ARG A 14 47.28 16.25 -0.53
CA ARG A 14 46.21 16.97 0.17
C ARG A 14 45.04 16.00 0.27
N ALA A 15 44.71 15.61 1.51
CA ALA A 15 43.50 14.88 1.81
C ALA A 15 42.30 15.74 1.38
N TRP A 16 41.60 15.31 0.32
CA TRP A 16 40.29 15.85 -0.02
C TRP A 16 39.31 15.41 1.07
N ARG A 17 39.02 16.31 2.01
CA ARG A 17 37.87 16.13 2.91
C ARG A 17 36.60 16.33 2.09
N ILE A 18 36.04 15.23 1.60
CA ILE A 18 34.70 15.24 1.00
C ILE A 18 33.72 15.43 2.16
N ASN A 19 33.15 16.63 2.28
CA ASN A 19 32.09 16.90 3.24
C ASN A 19 30.77 16.36 2.64
N LEU A 20 30.56 15.05 2.74
CA LEU A 20 29.27 14.44 2.38
C LEU A 20 28.29 14.73 3.52
N SER A 21 27.60 15.87 3.46
CA SER A 21 26.34 16.01 4.18
C SER A 21 25.34 15.06 3.54
N VAL A 22 25.30 13.81 4.02
CA VAL A 22 24.28 12.84 3.59
C VAL A 22 22.96 13.34 4.13
N SER A 23 22.17 14.02 3.29
CA SER A 23 20.78 14.30 3.60
C SER A 23 20.07 12.97 3.81
N ARG A 24 19.33 12.84 4.92
CA ARG A 24 18.50 11.64 5.13
C ARG A 24 17.55 11.52 3.94
N PRO A 25 17.45 10.33 3.31
CA PRO A 25 16.49 10.13 2.24
C PRO A 25 15.09 10.46 2.75
N LYS A 26 14.29 11.14 1.92
CA LYS A 26 12.90 11.47 2.23
C LYS A 26 12.15 10.18 2.56
N SER A 27 11.43 10.14 3.70
CA SER A 27 10.62 8.99 4.11
C SER A 27 9.66 8.60 2.98
N LYS A 28 9.67 7.33 2.60
CA LYS A 28 8.82 6.79 1.54
C LYS A 28 7.45 6.42 2.13
N THR A 29 6.54 7.38 2.13
CA THR A 29 5.14 7.15 2.51
C THR A 29 4.32 6.78 1.29
N ALA A 30 3.58 5.67 1.41
CA ALA A 30 2.61 5.23 0.41
C ALA A 30 1.19 5.20 0.97
N VAL A 31 0.20 5.37 0.09
CA VAL A 31 -1.22 5.17 0.40
C VAL A 31 -1.71 3.94 -0.36
N TYR A 32 -2.38 3.01 0.32
CA TYR A 32 -3.11 1.90 -0.27
C TYR A 32 -4.62 2.18 -0.17
N PRO A 33 -5.23 2.79 -1.21
CA PRO A 33 -6.63 3.16 -1.19
C PRO A 33 -7.52 1.99 -1.63
N GLY A 34 -8.67 1.83 -0.99
CA GLY A 34 -9.66 0.82 -1.34
C GLY A 34 -10.99 1.02 -0.62
N SER A 35 -12.04 0.36 -1.11
CA SER A 35 -13.30 0.28 -0.36
C SER A 35 -13.18 -0.65 0.84
N PHE A 36 -12.45 -1.77 0.71
CA PHE A 36 -12.27 -2.76 1.78
C PHE A 36 -13.59 -3.24 2.40
N ASP A 37 -14.55 -3.61 1.54
CA ASP A 37 -15.91 -4.04 1.94
C ASP A 37 -16.21 -5.51 1.59
N PRO A 38 -15.66 -6.49 2.33
CA PRO A 38 -14.73 -6.33 3.46
C PRO A 38 -13.25 -6.40 3.05
N PHE A 39 -12.35 -6.15 4.02
CA PHE A 39 -10.91 -6.44 3.92
C PHE A 39 -10.68 -7.97 3.84
N THR A 40 -9.68 -8.42 3.08
CA THR A 40 -9.49 -9.84 2.73
C THR A 40 -8.03 -10.24 2.88
N ASN A 41 -7.73 -11.55 2.81
CA ASN A 41 -6.35 -12.03 2.84
C ASN A 41 -5.54 -11.55 1.61
N GLY A 42 -6.20 -11.32 0.47
CA GLY A 42 -5.57 -10.67 -0.69
C GLY A 42 -5.16 -9.22 -0.42
N HIS A 43 -5.98 -8.45 0.30
CA HIS A 43 -5.60 -7.09 0.72
C HIS A 43 -4.45 -7.12 1.74
N LEU A 44 -4.43 -8.10 2.64
CA LEU A 44 -3.37 -8.28 3.62
C LEU A 44 -2.02 -8.59 2.96
N ASP A 45 -2.00 -9.45 1.95
CA ASP A 45 -0.81 -9.77 1.13
C ASP A 45 -0.22 -8.50 0.50
N VAL A 46 -1.07 -7.63 -0.06
CA VAL A 46 -0.62 -6.35 -0.64
C VAL A 46 -0.02 -5.44 0.42
N VAL A 47 -0.61 -5.38 1.62
CA VAL A 47 -0.07 -4.60 2.74
C VAL A 47 1.31 -5.13 3.14
N ASP A 48 1.45 -6.44 3.33
CA ASP A 48 2.70 -7.07 3.78
C ASP A 48 3.82 -6.89 2.76
N ARG A 49 3.50 -6.89 1.46
CA ARG A 49 4.47 -6.61 0.41
C ARG A 49 4.82 -5.13 0.31
N ALA A 50 3.84 -4.24 0.49
CA ALA A 50 4.08 -2.80 0.46
C ALA A 50 4.98 -2.33 1.61
N ILE A 51 4.82 -2.86 2.83
CA ILE A 51 5.72 -2.53 3.94
C ILE A 51 7.15 -3.05 3.73
N GLY A 52 7.39 -3.97 2.80
CA GLY A 52 8.72 -4.36 2.36
C GLY A 52 9.41 -3.32 1.46
N ILE A 53 8.65 -2.38 0.90
CA ILE A 53 9.11 -1.41 -0.11
C ILE A 53 9.11 0.02 0.45
N PHE A 54 8.13 0.35 1.31
CA PHE A 54 7.88 1.67 1.84
C PHE A 54 8.18 1.75 3.35
N ASP A 55 8.58 2.93 3.80
CA ASP A 55 8.87 3.20 5.22
C ASP A 55 7.58 3.28 6.04
N LYS A 56 6.51 3.83 5.42
CA LYS A 56 5.17 3.95 6.00
C LYS A 56 4.11 3.65 4.95
N LEU A 57 3.08 2.90 5.35
CA LEU A 57 1.90 2.63 4.54
C LEU A 57 0.65 3.18 5.22
N ILE A 58 -0.21 3.86 4.48
CA ILE A 58 -1.53 4.29 4.95
C ILE A 58 -2.58 3.49 4.19
N VAL A 59 -3.29 2.60 4.86
CA VAL A 59 -4.45 1.90 4.29
C VAL A 59 -5.65 2.85 4.36
N ALA A 60 -6.06 3.36 3.21
CA ALA A 60 -7.03 4.44 3.09
C ALA A 60 -8.41 3.91 2.67
N VAL A 61 -9.33 3.83 3.63
CA VAL A 61 -10.71 3.40 3.44
C VAL A 61 -11.51 4.51 2.74
N ALA A 62 -11.87 4.28 1.49
CA ALA A 62 -12.70 5.21 0.73
C ALA A 62 -14.13 5.20 1.29
N ALA A 63 -14.63 6.36 1.72
CA ALA A 63 -15.97 6.48 2.28
C ALA A 63 -17.07 6.35 1.21
N ASN A 64 -16.84 6.90 0.01
CA ASN A 64 -17.70 6.86 -1.18
C ASN A 64 -19.21 6.79 -0.87
N PRO A 65 -19.82 7.86 -0.30
CA PRO A 65 -21.23 7.88 0.05
C PRO A 65 -22.17 7.67 -1.17
N ASP A 66 -21.73 8.05 -2.37
CA ASP A 66 -22.56 8.06 -3.58
C ASP A 66 -22.52 6.77 -4.42
N LYS A 67 -21.71 5.77 -4.02
CA LYS A 67 -21.57 4.52 -4.79
C LYS A 67 -21.99 3.34 -3.92
N ARG A 68 -22.99 2.58 -4.40
CA ARG A 68 -23.41 1.21 -4.01
C ARG A 68 -23.36 0.97 -2.50
N GLN A 69 -24.51 0.83 -1.83
CA GLN A 69 -24.57 0.59 -0.38
C GLN A 69 -23.56 -0.49 0.05
N PRO A 70 -22.49 -0.11 0.77
CA PRO A 70 -21.51 -1.08 1.25
C PRO A 70 -22.16 -1.95 2.32
N LEU A 71 -21.67 -3.19 2.45
CA LEU A 71 -22.16 -4.09 3.49
C LEU A 71 -21.82 -3.53 4.87
N PHE A 72 -20.60 -2.99 5.00
CA PHE A 72 -20.11 -2.38 6.22
C PHE A 72 -20.01 -0.85 6.10
N SER A 73 -20.36 -0.14 7.18
CA SER A 73 -20.15 1.31 7.30
C SER A 73 -18.65 1.66 7.18
N VAL A 74 -18.33 2.95 7.02
CA VAL A 74 -16.92 3.39 6.96
C VAL A 74 -16.20 3.03 8.26
N GLU A 75 -16.89 3.22 9.38
CA GLU A 75 -16.43 2.96 10.74
C GLU A 75 -16.21 1.46 10.95
N GLU A 76 -17.18 0.62 10.60
CA GLU A 76 -17.04 -0.84 10.65
C GLU A 76 -15.85 -1.30 9.81
N ARG A 77 -15.66 -0.75 8.61
CA ARG A 77 -14.52 -1.09 7.74
C ARG A 77 -13.18 -0.65 8.35
N MET A 78 -13.11 0.55 8.91
CA MET A 78 -11.92 1.04 9.62
C MET A 78 -11.53 0.13 10.77
N GLU A 79 -12.50 -0.30 11.58
CA GLU A 79 -12.30 -1.22 12.70
C GLU A 79 -11.81 -2.59 12.23
N LEU A 80 -12.45 -3.15 11.19
CA LEU A 80 -12.07 -4.45 10.62
C LEU A 80 -10.66 -4.43 10.04
N VAL A 81 -10.31 -3.36 9.32
CA VAL A 81 -8.95 -3.16 8.77
C VAL A 81 -7.96 -2.99 9.93
N GLY A 82 -8.27 -2.15 10.92
CA GLY A 82 -7.41 -1.96 12.09
C GLY A 82 -7.14 -3.26 12.86
N ALA A 83 -8.18 -4.08 13.06
CA ALA A 83 -8.07 -5.39 13.68
C ALA A 83 -7.19 -6.36 12.86
N ALA A 84 -7.33 -6.36 11.53
CA ALA A 84 -6.53 -7.19 10.64
C ALA A 84 -5.04 -6.79 10.60
N LEU A 85 -4.75 -5.50 10.81
CA LEU A 85 -3.40 -4.93 10.71
C LEU A 85 -2.70 -4.77 12.06
N LYS A 86 -3.32 -5.21 13.16
CA LYS A 86 -2.75 -5.16 14.50
C LYS A 86 -1.33 -5.76 14.53
N GLY A 87 -0.39 -5.04 15.15
CA GLY A 87 1.02 -5.44 15.23
C GLY A 87 1.91 -4.92 14.09
N ARG A 88 1.37 -4.21 13.10
CA ARG A 88 2.15 -3.58 12.02
C ARG A 88 2.40 -2.10 12.30
N GLU A 89 3.48 -1.80 13.03
CA GLU A 89 3.82 -0.42 13.47
C GLU A 89 3.99 0.59 12.32
N ARG A 90 4.35 0.10 11.13
CA ARG A 90 4.56 0.93 9.93
C ARG A 90 3.28 1.18 9.12
N VAL A 91 2.13 0.74 9.62
CA VAL A 91 0.85 0.84 8.92
C VAL A 91 -0.14 1.68 9.71
N GLU A 92 -0.68 2.70 9.05
CA GLU A 92 -1.77 3.54 9.56
C GLU A 92 -3.07 3.20 8.82
N VAL A 93 -4.19 3.20 9.53
CA VAL A 93 -5.52 3.07 8.91
C VAL A 93 -6.20 4.43 8.99
N ALA A 94 -6.70 4.91 7.85
CA ALA A 94 -7.41 6.18 7.77
C ALA A 94 -8.56 6.07 6.78
N SER A 95 -9.58 6.92 6.93
CA SER A 95 -10.64 7.08 5.95
C SER A 95 -10.49 8.40 5.21
N PHE A 96 -11.10 8.48 4.03
CA PHE A 96 -11.13 9.73 3.27
C PHE A 96 -12.38 9.84 2.39
N THR A 97 -12.73 11.09 2.09
CA THR A 97 -13.70 11.49 1.07
C THR A 97 -12.99 12.31 -0.02
N GLY A 98 -13.52 12.31 -1.23
CA GLY A 98 -12.94 13.06 -2.35
C GLY A 98 -11.84 12.33 -3.12
N LEU A 99 -10.92 13.08 -3.72
CA LEU A 99 -9.90 12.55 -4.62
C LEU A 99 -8.77 11.86 -3.86
N THR A 100 -8.45 10.62 -4.26
CA THR A 100 -7.39 9.81 -3.66
C THR A 100 -6.02 10.48 -3.74
N VAL A 101 -5.72 11.17 -4.84
CA VAL A 101 -4.45 11.88 -5.02
C VAL A 101 -4.31 13.07 -4.07
N GLU A 102 -5.40 13.78 -3.76
CA GLU A 102 -5.39 14.88 -2.79
C GLU A 102 -5.23 14.36 -1.37
N PHE A 103 -5.87 13.23 -1.05
CA PHE A 103 -5.62 12.55 0.21
C PHE A 103 -4.16 12.09 0.34
N ALA A 104 -3.56 11.55 -0.72
CA ALA A 104 -2.15 11.19 -0.69
C ALA A 104 -1.24 12.41 -0.44
N ARG A 105 -1.50 13.53 -1.13
CA ARG A 105 -0.77 14.79 -0.92
C ARG A 105 -0.92 15.33 0.51
N SER A 106 -2.13 15.32 1.06
CA SER A 106 -2.37 15.80 2.43
C SER A 106 -1.67 14.97 3.50
N ARG A 107 -1.35 13.71 3.19
CA ARG A 107 -0.55 12.80 4.02
C ARG A 107 0.94 12.81 3.70
N GLY A 108 1.39 13.65 2.77
CA GLY A 108 2.78 13.70 2.31
C GLY A 108 3.24 12.42 1.60
N ALA A 109 2.30 11.61 1.11
CA ALA A 109 2.60 10.41 0.35
C ALA A 109 2.87 10.78 -1.11
N THR A 110 3.84 10.11 -1.72
CA THR A 110 4.19 10.30 -3.15
C THR A 110 3.81 9.08 -3.99
N THR A 111 3.26 8.04 -3.37
CA THR A 111 2.94 6.78 -4.05
C THR A 111 1.58 6.25 -3.63
N LEU A 112 0.78 5.85 -4.61
CA LEU A 112 -0.40 5.01 -4.46
C LEU A 112 0.00 3.56 -4.74
N VAL A 113 -0.38 2.65 -3.85
CA VAL A 113 -0.24 1.21 -4.04
C VAL A 113 -1.57 0.64 -4.50
N LYS A 114 -1.54 -0.23 -5.50
CA LYS A 114 -2.71 -0.97 -5.98
C LYS A 114 -2.39 -2.46 -6.06
N GLY A 115 -3.31 -3.29 -5.57
CA GLY A 115 -3.22 -4.74 -5.72
C GLY A 115 -3.84 -5.15 -7.05
N LEU A 116 -3.10 -5.90 -7.88
CA LEU A 116 -3.64 -6.56 -9.04
C LEU A 116 -3.93 -8.02 -8.70
N ARG A 117 -5.14 -8.50 -9.01
CA ARG A 117 -5.50 -9.90 -8.80
C ARG A 117 -5.42 -10.61 -10.14
N ALA A 118 -6.34 -10.34 -11.05
CA ALA A 118 -6.34 -10.95 -12.38
C ALA A 118 -6.19 -9.89 -13.48
N TYR A 119 -5.93 -10.35 -14.71
CA TYR A 119 -5.93 -9.50 -15.90
C TYR A 119 -7.21 -8.66 -16.03
N SER A 120 -8.35 -9.19 -15.60
CA SER A 120 -9.64 -8.50 -15.66
C SER A 120 -9.73 -7.22 -14.81
N ASP A 121 -8.95 -7.11 -13.74
CA ASP A 121 -8.92 -5.89 -12.91
C ASP A 121 -7.97 -4.83 -13.49
N PHE A 122 -7.07 -5.23 -14.39
CA PHE A 122 -5.98 -4.39 -14.87
C PHE A 122 -6.47 -3.17 -15.64
N ASP A 123 -7.46 -3.32 -16.52
CA ASP A 123 -7.90 -2.22 -17.38
C ASP A 123 -8.49 -1.06 -16.56
N ALA A 124 -9.35 -1.37 -15.60
CA ALA A 124 -9.97 -0.37 -14.74
C ALA A 124 -8.93 0.33 -13.84
N GLU A 125 -8.00 -0.45 -13.28
CA GLU A 125 -6.93 0.05 -12.41
C GLU A 125 -5.90 0.88 -13.19
N LEU A 126 -5.55 0.47 -14.41
CA LEU A 126 -4.67 1.21 -15.31
C LEU A 126 -5.32 2.53 -15.72
N GLN A 127 -6.60 2.53 -16.11
CA GLN A 127 -7.33 3.74 -16.44
C GLN A 127 -7.33 4.73 -15.26
N GLN A 128 -7.59 4.24 -14.04
CA GLN A 128 -7.55 5.07 -12.84
C GLN A 128 -6.14 5.64 -12.59
N ALA A 129 -5.09 4.83 -12.75
CA ALA A 129 -3.71 5.27 -12.58
C ALA A 129 -3.30 6.35 -13.59
N LEU A 130 -3.70 6.22 -14.86
CA LEU A 130 -3.43 7.22 -15.89
C LEU A 130 -4.15 8.54 -15.60
N MET A 131 -5.40 8.47 -15.12
CA MET A 131 -6.13 9.67 -14.71
C MET A 131 -5.49 10.35 -13.49
N ASN A 132 -5.11 9.57 -12.48
CA ASN A 132 -4.40 10.07 -11.30
C ASN A 132 -3.08 10.74 -11.69
N ARG A 133 -2.30 10.16 -12.62
CA ARG A 133 -1.06 10.76 -13.14
C ARG A 133 -1.31 12.10 -13.84
N LYS A 134 -2.43 12.23 -14.55
CA LYS A 134 -2.81 13.50 -15.20
C LYS A 134 -3.18 14.58 -14.17
N LEU A 135 -3.89 14.20 -13.11
CA LEU A 135 -4.33 15.12 -12.05
C LEU A 135 -3.20 15.48 -11.07
N ALA A 136 -2.32 14.52 -10.79
CA ALA A 136 -1.23 14.64 -9.84
C ALA A 136 0.05 13.96 -10.37
N PRO A 137 0.82 14.66 -11.23
CA PRO A 137 2.05 14.11 -11.84
C PRO A 137 3.16 13.74 -10.83
N ASP A 138 3.11 14.35 -9.65
CA ASP A 138 3.99 14.10 -8.48
C ASP A 138 3.62 12.83 -7.69
N ILE A 139 2.45 12.24 -7.96
CA ILE A 139 1.97 11.02 -7.31
C ILE A 139 2.14 9.84 -8.27
N HIS A 140 2.94 8.87 -7.87
CA HIS A 140 3.16 7.64 -8.64
C HIS A 140 2.15 6.57 -8.25
N THR A 141 1.74 5.72 -9.19
CA THR A 141 0.96 4.51 -8.88
C THR A 141 1.85 3.29 -9.08
N VAL A 142 1.92 2.42 -8.07
CA VAL A 142 2.66 1.16 -8.08
C VAL A 142 1.67 0.02 -7.96
N PHE A 143 1.76 -0.92 -8.90
CA PHE A 143 0.97 -2.14 -8.90
C PHE A 143 1.74 -3.29 -8.27
N LEU A 144 1.12 -3.96 -7.31
CA LEU A 144 1.63 -5.18 -6.68
C LEU A 144 0.72 -6.35 -7.08
N MET A 145 1.30 -7.35 -7.74
CA MET A 145 0.59 -8.58 -8.13
C MET A 145 0.30 -9.45 -6.92
N SER A 146 -0.96 -9.59 -6.52
CA SER A 146 -1.36 -10.43 -5.37
C SER A 146 -0.78 -11.84 -5.50
N SER A 147 -0.41 -12.48 -4.40
CA SER A 147 0.04 -13.87 -4.43
C SER A 147 -0.99 -14.80 -5.08
N PHE A 148 -0.51 -15.84 -5.77
CA PHE A 148 -1.37 -16.81 -6.48
C PHE A 148 -2.44 -17.43 -5.58
N ALA A 149 -2.15 -17.59 -4.29
CA ALA A 149 -3.08 -18.12 -3.29
C ALA A 149 -4.34 -17.26 -3.08
N HIS A 150 -4.30 -15.98 -3.45
CA HIS A 150 -5.39 -15.02 -3.21
C HIS A 150 -5.92 -14.37 -4.50
N ILE A 151 -5.46 -14.82 -5.67
CA ILE A 151 -5.78 -14.23 -6.97
C ILE A 151 -7.29 -14.30 -7.31
N TYR A 152 -8.00 -15.29 -6.78
CA TYR A 152 -9.43 -15.49 -6.98
C TYR A 152 -10.31 -14.80 -5.93
N VAL A 153 -9.71 -14.17 -4.92
CA VAL A 153 -10.45 -13.60 -3.78
C VAL A 153 -10.89 -12.16 -4.08
N SER A 154 -12.20 -11.95 -4.21
CA SER A 154 -12.80 -10.62 -4.26
C SER A 154 -13.83 -10.43 -3.15
N SER A 155 -13.89 -9.22 -2.59
CA SER A 155 -14.90 -8.88 -1.57
C SER A 155 -16.33 -9.11 -2.07
N SER A 156 -16.60 -8.93 -3.36
CA SER A 156 -17.90 -9.23 -3.98
C SER A 156 -18.23 -10.72 -3.92
N ILE A 157 -17.31 -11.59 -4.35
CA ILE A 157 -17.51 -13.06 -4.33
C ILE A 157 -17.65 -13.55 -2.89
N LEU A 158 -16.85 -13.02 -1.96
CA LEU A 158 -16.93 -13.41 -0.55
C LEU A 158 -18.26 -13.04 0.08
N LYS A 159 -18.79 -11.85 -0.22
CA LYS A 159 -20.12 -11.41 0.25
C LYS A 159 -21.23 -12.30 -0.31
N ASP A 160 -21.10 -12.73 -1.56
CA ASP A 160 -22.07 -13.63 -2.19
C ASP A 160 -22.05 -15.03 -1.54
N ILE A 161 -20.87 -15.62 -1.35
CA ILE A 161 -20.75 -16.92 -0.66
C ILE A 161 -21.27 -16.83 0.78
N ALA A 162 -20.91 -15.77 1.51
CA ALA A 162 -21.33 -15.58 2.89
C ALA A 162 -22.84 -15.36 3.04
N SER A 163 -23.49 -14.68 2.08
CA SER A 163 -24.94 -14.44 2.12
C SER A 163 -25.75 -15.73 1.96
N TYR A 164 -25.20 -16.75 1.29
CA TYR A 164 -25.78 -18.10 1.20
C TYR A 164 -25.30 -19.05 2.31
N GLY A 165 -24.61 -18.55 3.33
CA GLY A 165 -24.15 -19.36 4.48
C GLY A 165 -22.89 -20.18 4.21
N GLY A 166 -22.17 -19.93 3.12
CA GLY A 166 -20.90 -20.58 2.83
C GLY A 166 -19.79 -20.14 3.79
N ASN A 167 -18.83 -21.04 4.06
CA ASN A 167 -17.69 -20.72 4.91
C ASN A 167 -16.60 -19.96 4.14
N VAL A 168 -16.27 -18.75 4.61
CA VAL A 168 -15.21 -17.89 4.04
C VAL A 168 -14.07 -17.61 5.01
N SER A 169 -14.00 -18.33 6.14
CA SER A 169 -13.03 -18.09 7.23
C SER A 169 -11.58 -18.06 6.78
N ASP A 170 -11.23 -18.86 5.77
CA ASP A 170 -9.85 -19.06 5.33
C ASP A 170 -9.42 -17.99 4.29
N LEU A 171 -10.36 -17.15 3.85
CA LEU A 171 -10.16 -16.15 2.80
C LEU A 171 -10.08 -14.72 3.35
N VAL A 172 -10.35 -14.53 4.65
CA VAL A 172 -10.35 -13.24 5.32
C VAL A 172 -9.70 -13.32 6.70
N PRO A 173 -9.24 -12.20 7.27
CA PRO A 173 -8.76 -12.17 8.65
C PRO A 173 -9.85 -12.60 9.65
N PRO A 174 -9.49 -13.18 10.82
CA PRO A 174 -10.47 -13.71 11.78
C PRO A 174 -11.51 -12.70 12.26
N ALA A 175 -11.15 -11.42 12.41
CA ALA A 175 -12.09 -10.36 12.78
C ALA A 175 -13.16 -10.14 11.70
N VAL A 176 -12.76 -10.18 10.43
CA VAL A 176 -13.66 -10.05 9.29
C VAL A 176 -14.57 -11.26 9.16
N ALA A 177 -14.05 -12.48 9.36
CA ALA A 177 -14.85 -13.71 9.31
C ALA A 177 -16.01 -13.67 10.33
N ARG A 178 -15.73 -13.20 11.56
CA ARG A 178 -16.75 -13.02 12.59
C ARG A 178 -17.80 -11.98 12.20
N ALA A 179 -17.36 -10.81 11.74
CA ALA A 179 -18.26 -9.74 11.33
C ALA A 179 -19.16 -10.13 10.14
N LEU A 180 -18.62 -10.86 9.14
CA LEU A 180 -19.43 -11.40 8.05
C LEU A 180 -20.50 -12.36 8.54
N LYS A 181 -20.13 -13.27 9.46
CA LYS A 181 -21.06 -14.23 10.05
C LYS A 181 -22.17 -13.53 10.84
N GLU A 182 -21.84 -12.45 11.55
CA GLU A 182 -22.82 -11.65 12.30
C GLU A 182 -23.74 -10.84 11.38
N LYS A 183 -23.23 -10.33 10.26
CA LYS A 183 -24.00 -9.51 9.31
C LYS A 183 -25.03 -10.30 8.49
N TYR A 184 -24.74 -11.58 8.22
CA TYR A 184 -25.58 -12.47 7.40
C TYR A 184 -26.37 -13.51 8.21
N ARG A 185 -26.36 -13.40 9.55
CA ARG A 185 -27.18 -14.22 10.44
C ARG A 185 -28.59 -13.64 10.58
#